data_AF-Q8RKU8-F1
#
_entry.id   AF-Q8RKU8-F1
#
_cell.length_a   1.000
_cell.length_b   1.000
_cell.length_c   1.000
_cell.angle_alpha   90.00
_cell.angle_beta   90.00
_cell.angle_gamma   90.00
#
_symmetry.space_group_name_H-M   'P 1'
#
loop_
_entity.id
_entity.type
_entity.pdbx_description
1 polymer ?
#
loop_
_entity_poly.entity_id
_entity_poly.type
_entity_poly.pdbx_seq_one_letter_code
_entity_poly.pdbx_strand_id
1 'polypeptide(L)'
;MEIILNKRNLEVLNEAEEHYKKLKQRLKSSFQQEIYYKMEVIKILKEIKDNEYYKLDGYRTFEDFIKDYHLARSQAYDYLKIANAIKDGILEEAYVIENGVTKTLEFLRKSPNVLKKSKQNPIKPLRFQLKSQESYDFYKSNAKF
;
A
#
# COMPACT_ATOMS: atom_id res chain seq x y z
N MET A 1 46.14 -1.66 37.86
CA MET A 1 46.02 -3.03 37.34
C MET A 1 46.00 -2.94 35.83
N GLU A 2 47.04 -3.43 35.16
CA GLU A 2 47.05 -3.54 33.70
C GLU A 2 46.25 -4.77 33.28
N ILE A 3 45.19 -4.57 32.49
CA ILE A 3 44.40 -5.66 31.92
C ILE A 3 45.19 -6.19 30.73
N ILE A 4 45.88 -7.32 30.92
CA ILE A 4 46.59 -8.02 29.85
C ILE A 4 45.54 -8.71 28.97
N LEU A 5 45.19 -8.08 27.85
CA LEU A 5 44.30 -8.68 26.85
C LEU A 5 45.08 -9.72 26.03
N ASN A 6 44.64 -10.98 26.11
CA ASN A 6 45.24 -12.11 25.40
C ASN A 6 44.95 -12.00 23.88
N LYS A 7 45.98 -12.05 23.02
CA LYS A 7 45.85 -11.89 21.54
C LYS A 7 44.80 -12.81 20.91
N ARG A 8 44.68 -14.04 21.39
CA ARG A 8 43.66 -15.00 20.94
C ARG A 8 42.22 -14.51 21.19
N ASN A 9 41.98 -13.80 22.28
CA ASN A 9 40.66 -13.24 22.59
C ASN A 9 40.33 -12.03 21.71
N LEU A 10 41.35 -11.27 21.29
CA LEU A 10 41.22 -10.17 20.32
C LEU A 10 40.92 -10.69 18.91
N GLU A 11 41.58 -11.76 18.46
CA GLU A 11 41.33 -12.41 17.17
C GLU A 11 39.90 -12.98 17.09
N VAL A 12 39.45 -13.68 18.14
CA VAL A 12 38.07 -14.21 18.23
C VAL A 12 37.03 -13.08 18.28
N LEU A 13 37.32 -11.95 18.95
CA LEU A 13 36.42 -10.79 18.95
C LEU A 13 36.30 -10.18 17.54
N ASN A 14 37.43 -10.06 16.84
CA ASN A 14 37.47 -9.51 15.48
C ASN A 14 36.72 -10.42 14.49
N GLU A 15 36.86 -11.74 14.61
CA GLU A 15 36.10 -12.71 13.80
C GLU A 15 34.58 -12.59 14.03
N ALA A 16 34.17 -12.44 15.30
CA ALA A 16 32.75 -12.26 15.65
C ALA A 16 32.20 -10.94 15.09
N GLU A 17 32.95 -9.84 15.17
CA GLU A 17 32.57 -8.55 14.59
C GLU A 17 32.48 -8.59 13.06
N GLU A 18 33.43 -9.24 12.38
CA GLU A 18 33.39 -9.42 10.93
C GLU A 18 32.21 -10.28 10.50
N HIS A 19 31.94 -11.38 11.22
CA HIS A 19 30.79 -12.23 10.96
C HIS A 19 29.48 -11.44 11.15
N TYR A 20 29.38 -10.63 12.21
CA TYR A 20 28.23 -9.76 12.42
C TYR A 20 28.04 -8.75 11.28
N LYS A 21 29.12 -8.11 10.79
CA LYS A 21 29.07 -7.20 9.64
C LYS A 21 28.55 -7.91 8.37
N LYS A 22 29.02 -9.13 8.10
CA LYS A 22 28.53 -9.96 6.97
C LYS A 22 27.04 -10.28 7.12
N LEU A 23 26.60 -10.69 8.31
CA LEU A 23 25.17 -10.96 8.57
C LEU A 23 24.32 -9.70 8.35
N LYS A 24 24.75 -8.55 8.85
CA LYS A 24 24.05 -7.27 8.67
C LYS A 24 23.92 -6.88 7.19
N GLN A 25 24.98 -7.08 6.41
CA GLN A 25 24.96 -6.81 4.97
C GLN A 25 24.05 -7.78 4.21
N ARG A 26 24.09 -9.07 4.55
CA ARG A 26 23.20 -10.09 3.98
C ARG A 26 21.75 -9.75 4.29
N LEU A 27 21.44 -9.40 5.53
CA LEU A 27 20.10 -9.02 5.97
C LEU A 27 19.58 -7.81 5.17
N LYS A 28 20.39 -6.76 5.00
CA LYS A 28 20.03 -5.59 4.18
C LYS A 28 19.72 -5.99 2.74
N SER A 29 20.55 -6.84 2.16
CA SER A 29 20.38 -7.30 0.77
C SER A 29 19.11 -8.13 0.60
N SER A 30 18.80 -8.99 1.58
CA SER A 30 17.56 -9.79 1.57
C SER A 30 16.31 -8.92 1.61
N PHE A 31 16.26 -7.86 2.42
CA PHE A 31 15.13 -6.93 2.41
C PHE A 31 14.99 -6.16 1.10
N GLN A 32 16.11 -5.76 0.47
CA GLN A 32 16.06 -5.11 -0.84
C GLN A 32 15.53 -6.04 -1.93
N GLN A 33 15.97 -7.30 -1.93
CA GLN A 33 15.46 -8.32 -2.83
C GLN A 33 13.97 -8.59 -2.60
N GLU A 34 13.53 -8.66 -1.34
CA GLU A 34 12.11 -8.84 -1.00
C GLU A 34 11.24 -7.71 -1.59
N ILE A 35 11.70 -6.46 -1.51
CA ILE A 35 10.97 -5.32 -2.09
C ILE A 35 10.93 -5.43 -3.62
N TYR A 36 12.04 -5.81 -4.25
CA TYR A 36 12.09 -6.00 -5.70
C TYR A 36 11.10 -7.08 -6.16
N TYR A 37 11.10 -8.26 -5.51
CA TYR A 37 10.13 -9.31 -5.83
C TYR A 37 8.68 -8.88 -5.59
N LYS A 38 8.41 -8.09 -4.54
CA LYS A 38 7.07 -7.50 -4.33
C LYS A 38 6.69 -6.55 -5.46
N MET A 39 7.63 -5.78 -6.02
CA MET A 39 7.37 -4.92 -7.16
C MET A 39 7.03 -5.71 -8.43
N GLU A 40 7.72 -6.82 -8.68
CA GLU A 40 7.37 -7.73 -9.77
C GLU A 40 5.95 -8.28 -9.60
N VAL A 41 5.61 -8.75 -8.39
CA VAL A 41 4.26 -9.23 -8.07
C VAL A 41 3.21 -8.14 -8.32
N ILE A 42 3.48 -6.89 -7.93
CA ILE A 42 2.58 -5.75 -8.18
C ILE A 42 2.31 -5.57 -9.69
N LYS A 43 3.36 -5.67 -10.53
CA LYS A 43 3.23 -5.56 -12.00
C LYS A 43 2.41 -6.71 -12.58
N ILE A 44 2.73 -7.95 -12.20
CA ILE A 44 2.02 -9.15 -12.66
C ILE A 44 0.54 -9.09 -12.28
N LEU A 45 0.22 -8.79 -11.02
CA LEU A 45 -1.16 -8.69 -10.54
C LEU A 45 -1.95 -7.61 -11.29
N LYS A 46 -1.29 -6.48 -11.60
CA LYS A 46 -1.91 -5.39 -12.35
C LYS A 46 -2.25 -5.81 -13.78
N GLU A 47 -1.32 -6.47 -14.46
CA GLU A 47 -1.51 -6.95 -15.82
C GLU A 47 -2.63 -8.02 -15.89
N ILE A 48 -2.60 -9.01 -15.00
CA ILE A 48 -3.66 -10.02 -14.89
C ILE A 48 -5.02 -9.38 -14.61
N LYS A 49 -5.08 -8.37 -13.74
CA LYS A 49 -6.33 -7.70 -13.39
C LYS A 49 -6.90 -6.88 -14.55
N ASP A 50 -6.06 -6.13 -15.25
CA ASP A 50 -6.45 -5.21 -16.33
C ASP A 50 -6.92 -5.97 -17.56
N ASN A 51 -6.24 -7.06 -17.92
CA ASN A 51 -6.61 -7.91 -19.07
C ASN A 51 -7.59 -9.02 -18.71
N GLU A 52 -7.99 -9.12 -17.44
CA GLU A 52 -8.85 -10.17 -16.91
C GLU A 52 -8.35 -11.60 -17.17
N TYR A 53 -7.03 -11.81 -17.23
CA TYR A 53 -6.42 -13.10 -17.56
C TYR A 53 -6.76 -14.22 -16.57
N TYR A 54 -7.17 -13.88 -15.35
CA TYR A 54 -7.71 -14.86 -14.42
C TYR A 54 -8.92 -15.63 -14.97
N LYS A 55 -9.65 -15.09 -15.96
CA LYS A 55 -10.75 -15.82 -16.61
C LYS A 55 -10.27 -16.99 -17.47
N LEU A 56 -9.02 -16.98 -17.92
CA LEU A 56 -8.44 -18.08 -18.71
C LEU A 56 -8.33 -19.37 -17.90
N ASP A 57 -8.07 -19.26 -16.59
CA ASP A 57 -8.09 -20.37 -15.64
C ASP A 57 -9.49 -20.66 -15.08
N GLY A 58 -10.53 -20.01 -15.60
CA GLY A 58 -11.92 -20.23 -15.19
C GLY A 58 -12.35 -19.51 -13.91
N TYR A 59 -11.52 -18.63 -13.35
CA TYR A 59 -11.92 -17.83 -12.19
C TYR A 59 -13.01 -16.81 -12.57
N ARG A 60 -14.08 -16.77 -11.77
CA ARG A 60 -15.18 -15.81 -11.96
C ARG A 60 -14.77 -14.39 -11.61
N THR A 61 -13.96 -14.24 -10.57
CA THR A 61 -13.52 -12.95 -10.07
C THR A 61 -12.00 -12.97 -9.80
N PHE A 62 -11.40 -11.78 -9.85
CA PHE A 62 -9.99 -11.62 -9.46
C PHE A 62 -9.73 -12.02 -8.01
N GLU A 63 -10.73 -11.87 -7.13
CA GLU A 63 -10.63 -12.27 -5.73
C GLU A 63 -10.54 -13.79 -5.57
N ASP A 64 -11.19 -14.55 -6.44
CA ASP A 64 -11.07 -16.00 -6.42
C ASP A 64 -9.69 -16.44 -6.91
N PHE A 65 -9.15 -15.79 -7.93
CA PHE A 65 -7.79 -16.02 -8.42
C PHE A 65 -6.72 -15.80 -7.33
N ILE A 66 -6.75 -14.66 -6.62
CA ILE A 66 -5.70 -14.36 -5.62
C ILE A 66 -5.72 -15.28 -4.39
N LYS A 67 -6.84 -15.95 -4.10
CA LYS A 67 -6.95 -16.88 -2.96
C LYS A 67 -5.99 -18.06 -3.11
N ASP A 68 -5.77 -18.52 -4.35
CA ASP A 68 -4.93 -19.69 -4.64
C ASP A 68 -3.44 -19.39 -4.45
N TYR A 69 -3.06 -18.10 -4.39
CA TYR A 69 -1.68 -17.64 -4.15
C TYR A 69 -1.44 -17.19 -2.71
N HIS A 70 -2.33 -17.55 -1.77
CA HIS A 70 -2.26 -17.15 -0.36
C HIS A 70 -2.16 -15.62 -0.15
N LEU A 71 -2.69 -14.83 -1.08
CA LEU A 71 -2.65 -13.38 -1.01
C LEU A 71 -3.93 -12.84 -0.37
N ALA A 72 -3.79 -12.07 0.72
CA ALA A 72 -4.94 -11.42 1.34
C ALA A 72 -5.56 -10.39 0.38
N ARG A 73 -6.90 -10.32 0.36
CA ARG A 73 -7.65 -9.37 -0.49
C ARG A 73 -7.17 -7.93 -0.29
N SER A 74 -7.04 -7.48 0.96
CA SER A 74 -6.55 -6.13 1.28
C SER A 74 -5.18 -5.84 0.67
N GLN A 75 -4.25 -6.78 0.79
CA GLN A 75 -2.90 -6.67 0.24
C GLN A 75 -2.90 -6.61 -1.29
N ALA A 76 -3.71 -7.44 -1.95
CA ALA A 76 -3.83 -7.42 -3.41
C ALA A 76 -4.35 -6.06 -3.91
N TYR A 77 -5.37 -5.49 -3.26
CA TYR A 77 -5.88 -4.17 -3.65
C TYR A 77 -4.93 -3.03 -3.30
N ASP A 78 -4.15 -3.14 -2.21
CA ASP A 78 -3.07 -2.20 -1.90
C ASP A 78 -1.97 -2.23 -2.99
N TYR A 79 -1.62 -3.42 -3.48
CA TYR A 79 -0.71 -3.60 -4.62
C TYR A 79 -1.25 -2.98 -5.91
N LEU A 80 -2.52 -3.22 -6.24
CA LEU A 80 -3.16 -2.59 -7.40
C LEU A 80 -3.17 -1.06 -7.27
N LYS A 81 -3.34 -0.52 -6.05
CA LYS A 81 -3.31 0.92 -5.80
C LYS A 81 -1.94 1.52 -6.06
N ILE A 82 -0.87 0.84 -5.64
CA ILE A 82 0.52 1.25 -5.94
C ILE A 82 0.74 1.21 -7.45
N ALA A 83 0.34 0.12 -8.12
CA ALA A 83 0.49 -0.01 -9.57
C ALA A 83 -0.22 1.12 -10.34
N ASN A 84 -1.45 1.46 -9.94
CA ASN A 84 -2.19 2.57 -10.53
C ASN A 84 -1.48 3.90 -10.32
N ALA A 85 -0.99 4.18 -9.10
CA ALA A 85 -0.26 5.42 -8.82
C ALA A 85 1.03 5.55 -9.65
N ILE A 86 1.70 4.43 -9.94
CA ILE A 86 2.86 4.40 -10.84
C ILE A 86 2.44 4.67 -12.29
N LYS A 87 1.39 4.00 -12.76
CA LYS A 87 0.83 4.19 -14.10
C LYS A 87 0.37 5.63 -14.34
N ASP A 88 -0.20 6.27 -13.32
CA ASP A 88 -0.68 7.65 -13.35
C ASP A 88 0.46 8.68 -13.22
N GLY A 89 1.71 8.24 -13.03
CA GLY A 89 2.88 9.11 -12.86
C GLY A 89 2.94 9.85 -11.52
N ILE A 90 2.09 9.46 -10.56
CA ILE A 90 2.04 10.05 -9.20
C ILE A 90 3.20 9.52 -8.35
N LEU A 91 3.65 8.29 -8.64
CA LEU A 91 4.65 7.57 -7.89
C LEU A 91 5.71 6.99 -8.82
N GLU A 92 6.98 7.18 -8.50
CA GLU A 92 8.07 6.51 -9.21
C GLU A 92 8.31 5.11 -8.65
N GLU A 93 8.65 4.16 -9.52
CA GLU A 93 8.99 2.79 -9.10
C GLU A 93 10.20 2.76 -8.16
N ALA A 94 11.23 3.58 -8.44
CA ALA A 94 12.42 3.71 -7.60
C ALA A 94 12.07 4.07 -6.15
N TYR A 95 11.09 4.96 -5.96
CA TYR A 95 10.62 5.35 -4.64
C TYR A 95 10.05 4.17 -3.85
N VAL A 96 9.34 3.25 -4.52
CA VAL A 96 8.80 2.05 -3.86
C VAL A 96 9.90 1.07 -3.47
N ILE A 97 10.92 0.92 -4.32
CA ILE A 97 12.08 0.06 -4.04
C ILE A 97 12.86 0.57 -2.83
N GLU A 98 13.03 1.88 -2.71
CA GLU A 98 13.77 2.50 -1.60
C GLU A 98 13.00 2.51 -0.28
N ASN A 99 11.70 2.84 -0.32
CA ASN A 99 10.90 3.08 0.88
C ASN A 99 10.06 1.87 1.31
N GLY A 100 9.85 0.90 0.42
CA GLY A 100 9.03 -0.28 0.65
C GLY A 100 7.52 -0.01 0.57
N VAL A 101 6.75 -1.11 0.49
CA VAL A 101 5.29 -1.08 0.28
C VAL A 101 4.56 -0.32 1.39
N THR A 102 4.90 -0.51 2.66
CA THR A 102 4.16 0.10 3.78
C THR A 102 4.23 1.62 3.77
N LYS A 103 5.45 2.19 3.63
CA LYS A 103 5.65 3.64 3.57
C LYS A 103 5.02 4.25 2.32
N THR A 104 5.06 3.57 1.19
CA THR A 104 4.39 4.05 -0.03
C THR A 104 2.88 4.10 0.13
N LEU A 105 2.26 3.11 0.77
CA LEU A 105 0.83 3.16 1.07
C LEU A 105 0.48 4.30 2.01
N GLU A 106 1.30 4.58 3.02
CA GLU A 106 1.13 5.75 3.90
C GLU A 106 1.24 7.06 3.12
N PHE A 107 2.23 7.18 2.23
CA PHE A 107 2.39 8.34 1.35
C PHE A 107 1.15 8.56 0.47
N LEU A 108 0.64 7.50 -0.18
CA LEU A 108 -0.56 7.53 -1.00
C LEU A 108 -1.85 7.82 -0.20
N ARG A 109 -1.86 7.56 1.11
CA ARG A 109 -2.98 7.93 2.00
C ARG A 109 -2.91 9.39 2.42
N LYS A 110 -1.71 9.95 2.58
CA LYS A 110 -1.49 11.34 3.01
C LYS A 110 -1.69 12.35 1.88
N SER A 111 -1.44 11.98 0.62
CA SER A 111 -1.69 12.85 -0.54
C SER A 111 -3.19 13.11 -0.72
N PRO A 112 -3.71 14.31 -0.36
CA PRO A 112 -5.15 14.58 -0.29
C PRO A 112 -5.82 14.64 -1.66
N ASN A 113 -5.03 14.85 -2.72
CA ASN A 113 -5.55 15.09 -4.07
C ASN A 113 -5.96 13.83 -4.84
N VAL A 114 -5.58 12.63 -4.39
CA VAL A 114 -5.81 11.40 -5.17
C VAL A 114 -7.12 10.70 -4.78
N LEU A 115 -7.71 10.95 -3.60
CA LEU A 115 -8.71 9.99 -3.06
C LEU A 115 -10.03 10.51 -2.50
N LYS A 116 -10.34 11.80 -2.34
CA LYS A 116 -11.68 12.19 -1.88
C LYS A 116 -12.17 13.52 -2.45
N LYS A 117 -13.00 13.47 -3.50
CA LYS A 117 -14.15 14.38 -3.53
C LYS A 117 -15.05 13.92 -2.39
N SER A 118 -15.08 14.65 -1.29
CA SER A 118 -16.05 14.37 -0.24
C SER A 118 -17.45 14.46 -0.86
N LYS A 119 -18.24 13.39 -0.80
CA LYS A 119 -19.71 13.48 -0.98
C LYS A 119 -20.39 14.24 0.18
N GLN A 120 -19.59 14.75 1.11
CA GLN A 120 -20.04 15.63 2.17
C GLN A 120 -20.22 17.00 1.56
N ASN A 121 -21.48 17.46 1.48
CA ASN A 121 -21.79 18.81 1.06
C ASN A 121 -20.95 19.79 1.91
N PRO A 122 -20.18 20.70 1.28
CA PRO A 122 -19.31 21.63 2.01
C PRO A 122 -20.10 22.56 2.93
N ILE A 123 -21.40 22.71 2.67
CA ILE A 123 -22.34 23.52 3.44
C ILE A 123 -23.20 22.57 4.25
N LYS A 124 -23.25 22.75 5.59
CA LYS A 124 -24.23 22.07 6.44
C LYS A 124 -25.63 22.43 5.93
N PRO A 125 -26.48 21.47 5.55
CA PRO A 125 -27.83 21.80 5.10
C PRO A 125 -28.58 22.46 6.26
N LEU A 126 -29.13 23.64 6.01
CA LEU A 126 -29.99 24.33 6.95
C LEU A 126 -31.26 23.48 7.13
N ARG A 127 -31.45 22.94 8.35
CA ARG A 127 -32.59 22.09 8.67
C ARG A 127 -33.71 22.94 9.24
N PHE A 128 -34.79 23.10 8.50
CA PHE A 128 -36.02 23.70 9.00
C PHE A 128 -36.94 22.62 9.55
N GLN A 129 -37.49 22.84 10.74
CA GLN A 129 -38.65 22.09 11.22
C GLN A 129 -39.90 22.77 10.69
N LEU A 130 -40.63 22.07 9.83
CA LEU A 130 -41.91 22.56 9.31
C LEU A 130 -43.04 22.08 10.22
N LYS A 131 -44.07 22.91 10.39
CA LYS A 131 -45.18 22.65 11.32
C LYS A 131 -46.09 21.50 10.88
N SER A 132 -46.15 21.21 9.59
CA SER A 132 -46.97 20.14 9.02
C SER A 132 -46.24 19.37 7.93
N GLN A 133 -46.63 18.12 7.72
CA GLN A 133 -46.12 17.25 6.66
C GLN A 133 -46.41 17.83 5.26
N GLU A 134 -47.60 18.41 5.08
CA GLU A 134 -48.00 19.05 3.81
C GLU A 134 -47.06 20.19 3.40
N SER A 135 -46.62 21.00 4.39
CA SER A 135 -45.65 22.07 4.15
C SER A 135 -44.31 21.49 3.68
N TYR A 136 -43.88 20.37 4.27
CA TYR A 136 -42.65 19.69 3.88
C TYR A 136 -42.71 19.15 2.46
N ASP A 137 -43.81 18.51 2.09
CA ASP A 137 -43.99 17.93 0.76
C ASP A 137 -44.09 19.02 -0.33
N PHE A 138 -44.72 20.16 -0.04
CA PHE A 138 -44.79 21.32 -0.94
C PHE A 138 -43.40 21.87 -1.28
N TYR A 139 -42.56 22.18 -0.27
CA TYR A 139 -41.23 22.74 -0.54
C TYR A 139 -40.27 21.70 -1.14
N LYS A 140 -40.42 20.42 -0.78
CA LYS A 140 -39.61 19.33 -1.34
C LYS A 140 -39.88 19.11 -2.83
N SER A 141 -41.14 19.21 -3.25
CA SER A 141 -41.54 19.09 -4.66
C SER A 141 -41.20 20.34 -5.49
N ASN A 142 -41.04 21.51 -4.85
CA ASN A 142 -40.74 22.79 -5.49
C ASN A 142 -39.31 23.30 -5.21
N ALA A 143 -38.31 22.41 -5.28
CA ALA A 143 -36.93 22.71 -4.88
C ALA A 143 -36.13 23.63 -5.86
N LYS A 144 -36.77 24.21 -6.89
CA LYS A 144 -36.11 24.98 -7.98
C LYS A 144 -36.39 26.50 -7.97
N PHE A 145 -36.77 27.07 -6.84
CA PHE A 145 -36.87 28.53 -6.71
C PHE A 145 -35.49 29.19 -6.57
#